data_AF-A0A0U2VXK9-F1
#
_entry.id   AF-A0A0U2VXK9-F1
#
_cell.length_a   1.000
_cell.length_b   1.000
_cell.length_c   1.000
_cell.angle_alpha   90.00
_cell.angle_beta   90.00
_cell.angle_gamma   90.00
#
_symmetry.space_group_name_H-M   'P 1'
#
loop_
_entity.id
_entity.type
_entity.pdbx_description
1 polymer ?
#
loop_
_entity_poly.entity_id
_entity_poly.type
_entity_poly.pdbx_seq_one_letter_code
_entity_poly.pdbx_strand_id
1 'polypeptide(L)'
;MMILNLTDPDSIVSWWQVLPERHGPQLQAFERLRPQFALPIRAALRRIKADPELRQVFFRSMTAAKADETGFAPQRHYKDDPAEALLAA
;
A
#
# COMPACT_ATOMS: atom_id res chain seq x y z
N MET A 1 14.37 -4.44 6.86
CA MET A 1 13.29 -4.54 5.86
C MET A 1 12.27 -5.50 6.43
N MET A 2 11.01 -5.10 6.59
CA MET A 2 9.99 -5.91 7.27
C MET A 2 9.24 -6.80 6.26
N ILE A 3 9.09 -8.08 6.57
CA ILE A 3 8.40 -9.05 5.70
C ILE A 3 6.89 -8.99 5.95
N LEU A 4 6.12 -8.83 4.89
CA LEU A 4 4.66 -8.87 4.92
C LEU A 4 4.16 -10.31 4.76
N ASN A 5 3.44 -10.81 5.76
CA ASN A 5 2.66 -12.05 5.67
C ASN A 5 1.15 -11.74 5.69
N LEU A 6 0.47 -11.91 4.56
CA LEU A 6 -0.97 -11.63 4.41
C LEU A 6 -1.89 -12.63 5.12
N THR A 7 -1.36 -13.72 5.67
CA THR A 7 -2.16 -14.67 6.47
C THR A 7 -2.16 -14.32 7.97
N ASP A 8 -1.25 -13.45 8.40
CA ASP A 8 -1.08 -13.05 9.79
C ASP A 8 -1.46 -11.57 9.99
N PRO A 9 -2.56 -11.27 10.70
CA PRO A 9 -2.96 -9.90 10.94
C PRO A 9 -1.91 -9.07 11.69
N ASP A 10 -1.08 -9.66 12.56
CA ASP A 10 -0.05 -8.90 13.29
C ASP A 10 1.10 -8.49 12.36
N SER A 11 1.57 -9.39 11.50
CA SER A 11 2.52 -9.05 10.44
C SER A 11 2.00 -7.92 9.54
N ILE A 12 0.71 -7.93 9.19
CA ILE A 12 0.08 -6.87 8.39
C ILE A 12 0.11 -5.52 9.13
N VAL A 13 -0.26 -5.49 10.42
CA VAL A 13 -0.27 -4.26 11.22
C VAL A 13 1.13 -3.69 11.33
N SER A 14 2.12 -4.52 11.69
CA SER A 14 3.49 -4.06 11.85
C SER A 14 4.12 -3.64 10.52
N TRP A 15 3.81 -4.32 9.41
CA TRP A 15 4.21 -3.86 8.08
C TRP A 15 3.59 -2.50 7.73
N TRP A 16 2.30 -2.32 8.00
CA TRP A 16 1.60 -1.06 7.74
C TRP A 16 2.23 0.12 8.52
N GLN A 17 2.63 -0.10 9.77
CA GLN A 17 3.28 0.93 10.62
C GLN A 17 4.62 1.44 10.08
N VAL A 18 5.32 0.68 9.22
CA VAL A 18 6.61 1.11 8.64
C VAL A 18 6.45 2.31 7.70
N LEU A 19 5.39 2.33 6.89
CA LEU A 19 5.11 3.44 5.97
C LEU A 19 3.59 3.58 5.73
N PRO A 20 2.84 4.08 6.73
CA PRO A 20 1.38 4.08 6.73
C PRO A 20 0.74 4.77 5.52
N GLU A 21 1.36 5.85 5.04
CA GLU A 21 0.93 6.67 3.90
C GLU A 21 0.87 5.85 2.61
N ARG A 22 1.87 4.98 2.41
CA ARG A 22 1.95 4.11 1.23
C ARG A 22 1.19 2.80 1.43
N HIS A 23 1.30 2.22 2.63
CA HIS A 23 0.77 0.91 2.94
C HIS A 23 -0.75 0.92 3.20
N GLY A 24 -1.32 2.04 3.63
CA GLY A 24 -2.76 2.18 3.85
C GLY A 24 -3.60 1.93 2.58
N PRO A 25 -3.37 2.67 1.48
CA PRO A 25 -4.04 2.44 0.20
C PRO A 25 -3.76 1.03 -0.37
N GLN A 26 -2.52 0.54 -0.24
CA GLN A 26 -2.16 -0.81 -0.68
C GLN A 26 -2.93 -1.89 0.07
N LEU A 27 -3.14 -1.72 1.38
CA LEU A 27 -3.90 -2.66 2.19
C LEU A 27 -5.38 -2.71 1.75
N GLN A 28 -5.98 -1.57 1.39
CA GLN A 28 -7.33 -1.56 0.80
C GLN A 28 -7.37 -2.23 -0.59
N ALA A 29 -6.34 -2.00 -1.40
CA ALA A 29 -6.23 -2.66 -2.70
C ALA A 29 -6.10 -4.19 -2.53
N PHE A 30 -5.30 -4.66 -1.57
CA PHE A 30 -5.18 -6.10 -1.29
C PHE A 30 -6.48 -6.72 -0.81
N GLU A 31 -7.28 -6.02 0.00
CA GLU A 31 -8.61 -6.51 0.40
C GLU A 31 -9.51 -6.80 -0.81
N ARG A 32 -9.45 -5.95 -1.85
CA ARG A 32 -10.26 -6.08 -3.08
C ARG A 32 -9.67 -7.10 -4.05
N LEU A 33 -8.36 -7.07 -4.26
CA LEU A 33 -7.67 -7.83 -5.30
C LEU A 33 -7.30 -9.26 -4.85
N ARG A 34 -7.26 -9.52 -3.54
CA ARG A 34 -6.87 -10.83 -2.98
C ARG A 34 -7.91 -11.33 -1.98
N PRO A 35 -9.08 -11.80 -2.47
CA PRO A 35 -10.19 -12.20 -1.59
C PRO A 35 -9.82 -13.34 -0.62
N GLN A 36 -8.86 -14.20 -0.96
CA GLN A 36 -8.38 -15.27 -0.08
C GLN A 36 -7.72 -14.74 1.21
N PHE A 37 -7.27 -13.48 1.23
CA PHE A 37 -6.68 -12.83 2.40
C PHE A 37 -7.60 -11.76 3.02
N ALA A 38 -8.84 -11.63 2.54
CA ALA A 38 -9.75 -10.58 3.01
C ALA A 38 -10.01 -10.68 4.51
N LEU A 39 -10.12 -11.88 5.08
CA LEU A 39 -10.35 -12.08 6.51
C LEU A 39 -9.18 -11.58 7.38
N PRO A 40 -7.92 -12.03 7.16
CA PRO A 40 -6.76 -11.47 7.86
C PRO A 40 -6.60 -9.95 7.68
N ILE A 41 -6.79 -9.45 6.46
CA ILE A 41 -6.67 -8.01 6.15
C ILE A 41 -7.72 -7.20 6.94
N ARG A 42 -8.98 -7.66 6.97
CA ARG A 42 -10.04 -7.03 7.78
C ARG A 42 -9.73 -7.10 9.27
N ALA A 43 -9.14 -8.19 9.76
CA ALA A 43 -8.72 -8.31 11.14
C ALA A 43 -7.63 -7.28 11.49
N ALA A 44 -6.62 -7.11 10.63
CA ALA A 44 -5.60 -6.08 10.79
C ALA A 44 -6.19 -4.65 10.76
N LEU A 45 -7.07 -4.36 9.79
CA LEU A 45 -7.76 -3.07 9.71
C LEU A 45 -8.60 -2.77 10.95
N ARG A 46 -9.25 -3.78 11.55
CA ARG A 46 -9.96 -3.61 12.81
C ARG A 46 -9.01 -3.25 13.95
N ARG A 47 -7.85 -3.89 14.05
CA ARG A 47 -6.83 -3.58 15.07
C ARG A 47 -6.32 -2.14 14.92
N ILE A 48 -5.97 -1.74 13.69
CA ILE A 48 -5.54 -0.37 13.37
C ILE A 48 -6.61 0.66 13.76
N LYS A 49 -7.89 0.38 13.49
CA LYS A 49 -9.00 1.30 13.81
C LYS A 49 -9.41 1.29 15.28
N ALA A 50 -9.10 0.23 16.03
CA ALA A 50 -9.41 0.12 17.46
C ALA A 50 -8.40 0.88 18.32
N ASP A 51 -7.15 0.98 17.87
CA ASP A 51 -6.11 1.76 18.53
C ASP A 51 -6.25 3.27 18.18
N PRO A 52 -6.44 4.17 19.15
CA PRO A 52 -6.63 5.60 18.90
C PRO A 52 -5.46 6.28 18.15
N GLU A 53 -4.21 5.89 18.45
CA GLU A 53 -3.02 6.48 17.83
C GLU A 53 -2.90 6.00 16.39
N LEU A 54 -3.02 4.70 16.17
CA LEU A 54 -2.95 4.12 14.83
C LEU A 54 -4.13 4.57 13.96
N ARG A 55 -5.31 4.76 14.56
CA ARG A 55 -6.49 5.25 13.84
C ARG A 55 -6.28 6.65 13.26
N GLN A 56 -5.65 7.55 14.01
CA GLN A 56 -5.34 8.90 13.51
C GLN A 56 -4.37 8.85 12.32
N VAL A 57 -3.31 8.05 12.44
CA VAL A 57 -2.34 7.82 11.36
C VAL A 57 -3.03 7.24 10.12
N PHE A 58 -3.90 6.25 10.32
CA PHE A 58 -4.67 5.63 9.24
C PHE A 58 -5.54 6.64 8.50
N PHE A 59 -6.29 7.50 9.20
CA PHE A 59 -7.08 8.53 8.52
C PHE A 59 -6.23 9.52 7.73
N ARG A 60 -5.11 9.97 8.31
CA ARG A 60 -4.16 10.86 7.60
C ARG A 60 -3.59 10.21 6.33
N SER A 61 -3.21 8.93 6.40
CA SER A 61 -2.72 8.20 5.22
C SER A 61 -3.76 8.12 4.10
N MET A 62 -5.03 7.96 4.46
CA MET A 62 -6.12 7.88 3.48
C MET A 62 -6.48 9.23 2.86
N THR A 63 -6.29 10.33 3.58
CA THR A 63 -6.49 11.68 3.05
C THR A 63 -5.33 12.15 2.16
N ALA A 64 -4.09 11.80 2.54
CA ALA A 64 -2.90 12.14 1.75
C ALA A 64 -2.90 11.42 0.40
N ALA A 65 -3.30 10.13 0.37
CA ALA A 65 -3.42 9.37 -0.87
C ALA A 65 -4.43 9.97 -1.86
N LYS A 66 -5.54 10.54 -1.38
CA LYS A 66 -6.54 11.20 -2.22
C LYS A 66 -6.07 12.52 -2.82
N ALA A 67 -5.18 13.23 -2.12
CA ALA A 67 -4.57 14.45 -2.65
C ALA A 67 -3.55 14.13 -3.76
N ASP A 68 -2.80 13.04 -3.59
CA ASP A 68 -1.82 12.59 -4.59
C ASP A 68 -2.49 12.03 -5.86
N GLU A 69 -3.70 11.47 -5.77
CA GLU A 69 -4.49 11.05 -6.96
C GLU A 69 -4.89 12.21 -7.90
N THR A 70 -4.84 13.47 -7.45
CA THR A 70 -4.97 14.64 -8.35
C THR A 70 -3.67 15.05 -9.05
N GLY A 71 -2.54 14.43 -8.70
CA GLY A 71 -1.22 14.62 -9.32
C GLY A 71 -0.61 13.35 -9.94
N PHE A 72 -1.21 12.18 -9.73
CA PHE A 72 -0.64 10.90 -10.16
C PHE A 72 -1.14 10.51 -11.56
N ALA A 73 -0.50 11.07 -12.59
CA ALA A 73 -0.46 10.40 -13.90
C ALA A 73 0.05 8.96 -13.67
N PRO A 74 -0.61 7.93 -14.24
CA PRO A 74 -0.18 6.55 -14.06
C PRO A 74 1.27 6.46 -14.53
N GLN A 75 2.15 5.98 -13.64
CA GLN A 75 3.54 5.68 -13.97
C GLN A 75 3.58 4.91 -15.29
N ARG A 76 3.99 5.62 -16.35
CA ARG A 76 4.36 5.02 -17.62
C ARG A 76 5.39 3.94 -17.32
N HIS A 77 5.06 2.76 -17.82
CA HIS A 77 5.92 1.61 -18.05
C HIS A 77 7.40 2.01 -18.13
N TYR A 78 8.24 1.45 -17.26
CA TYR A 78 9.70 1.50 -17.40
C TYR A 78 10.11 0.59 -18.56
N LYS A 79 9.82 1.01 -19.79
CA LYS A 79 10.36 0.51 -21.05
C LYS A 79 10.08 1.58 -22.09
N ASP A 80 10.96 2.57 -22.16
CA ASP A 80 11.22 3.40 -23.35
C ASP A 80 12.35 4.36 -22.93
N ASP A 81 13.53 3.78 -22.68
CA ASP A 81 14.77 4.54 -22.57
C ASP A 81 15.31 4.69 -24.01
N PRO A 82 15.38 5.89 -24.59
CA PRO A 82 15.89 6.08 -25.96
C PRO A 82 17.41 5.84 -26.09
N ALA A 83 18.08 5.38 -25.03
CA ALA A 83 19.52 5.15 -25.01
C ALA A 83 19.99 3.85 -25.70
N GLU A 84 19.10 2.90 -26.02
CA GLU A 84 19.49 1.64 -26.73
C GLU A 84 19.28 1.66 -28.26
N ALA A 85 18.98 2.81 -28.88
CA ALA A 85 18.86 2.91 -30.33
C ALA A 85 20.20 3.13 -31.07
N LEU A 86 21.35 3.10 -30.38
CA LEU A 86 22.67 3.46 -30.95
C LEU A 86 23.72 2.34 -30.94
N LEU A 87 23.34 1.08 -30.70
CA LEU A 87 24.26 -0.07 -30.71
C LEU A 87 23.84 -1.22 -31.63
N ALA A 88 23.15 -0.88 -32.73
CA ALA A 88 22.96 -1.78 -33.87
C ALA A 88 23.20 -0.99 -35.16
N ALA A 89 24.47 -0.64 -35.38
CA ALA A 89 25.01 -0.29 -36.69
C ALA A 89 25.83 -1.49 -37.21
#